data_AF-A0A0P9T6E2-F1
#
_entry.id   AF-A0A0P9T6E2-F1
#
_cell.length_a   1.000
_cell.length_b   1.000
_cell.length_c   1.000
_cell.angle_alpha   90.00
_cell.angle_beta   90.00
_cell.angle_gamma   90.00
#
_symmetry.space_group_name_H-M   'P 1'
#
loop_
_entity.id
_entity.type
_entity.pdbx_description
1 polymer ?
#
loop_
_entity_poly.entity_id
_entity_poly.type
_entity_poly.pdbx_seq_one_letter_code
_entity_poly.pdbx_strand_id
1 'polypeptide(L)'
;MLQDVTVEHFQSLLGNTCQLQMSDGSQLPVHVASVAEKPQARAARQQRMPFNVSLESLEPSEFVDGACAIELPELGLLQNVFVSRVPAMGRDENLAYYCISFN
;
A
#
# COMPACT_ATOMS: atom_id res chain seq x y z
N MET A 1 -0.20 13.24 8.21
CA MET A 1 -0.47 12.15 9.19
C MET A 1 -1.31 11.09 8.48
N LEU A 2 -1.30 9.81 8.88
CA LEU A 2 -1.99 8.72 8.13
C LEU A 2 -3.47 8.99 7.86
N GLN A 3 -4.12 9.79 8.70
CA GLN A 3 -5.52 10.21 8.57
C GLN A 3 -5.78 11.17 7.39
N ASP A 4 -4.76 11.88 6.91
CA ASP A 4 -4.87 12.84 5.80
C ASP A 4 -4.74 12.15 4.43
N VAL A 5 -4.38 10.86 4.45
CA VAL A 5 -4.19 10.06 3.24
C VAL A 5 -5.54 9.65 2.70
N THR A 6 -5.86 10.19 1.53
CA THR A 6 -7.01 9.84 0.69
C THR A 6 -6.61 8.95 -0.49
N VAL A 7 -7.61 8.45 -1.22
CA VAL A 7 -7.44 7.56 -2.36
C VAL A 7 -6.64 8.22 -3.49
N GLU A 8 -6.81 9.51 -3.70
CA GLU A 8 -6.20 10.30 -4.79
C GLU A 8 -4.66 10.29 -4.70
N HIS A 9 -4.10 10.33 -3.49
CA HIS A 9 -2.65 10.29 -3.28
C HIS A 9 -2.00 8.99 -3.78
N PHE A 10 -2.75 7.88 -3.76
CA PHE A 10 -2.28 6.60 -4.30
C PHE A 10 -2.68 6.41 -5.76
N GLN A 11 -3.78 7.02 -6.23
CA GLN A 11 -4.15 6.99 -7.64
C GLN A 11 -3.08 7.65 -8.53
N SER A 12 -2.40 8.70 -8.04
CA SER A 12 -1.27 9.31 -8.76
C SER A 12 -0.06 8.38 -8.90
N LEU A 13 0.05 7.37 -8.04
CA LEU A 13 1.10 6.35 -8.08
C LEU A 13 0.69 5.10 -8.86
N LEU A 14 -0.56 4.98 -9.31
CA LEU A 14 -1.04 3.82 -10.04
C LEU A 14 -0.20 3.60 -11.31
N GLY A 15 0.34 2.40 -11.49
CA GLY A 15 1.22 2.08 -12.61
C GLY A 15 2.70 2.43 -12.38
N ASN A 16 3.02 3.13 -11.28
CA ASN A 16 4.38 3.56 -10.95
C ASN A 16 5.02 2.66 -9.89
N THR A 17 6.34 2.72 -9.82
CA THR A 17 7.14 2.05 -8.80
C THR A 17 7.41 2.99 -7.63
N CYS A 18 7.32 2.48 -6.42
CA CYS A 18 7.73 3.16 -5.18
C CYS A 18 8.54 2.21 -4.29
N GLN A 19 9.11 2.76 -3.21
CA GLN A 19 9.90 2.00 -2.24
C GLN A 19 9.11 1.81 -0.94
N LEU A 20 8.97 0.56 -0.50
CA LEU A 20 8.58 0.27 0.88
C LEU A 20 9.83 0.23 1.75
N GLN A 21 9.87 1.07 2.79
CA GLN A 21 10.94 1.07 3.77
C GLN A 21 10.47 0.33 5.01
N MET A 22 11.11 -0.80 5.34
CA MET A 22 10.79 -1.58 6.54
C MET A 22 11.46 -0.98 7.79
N SER A 23 10.98 -1.38 8.97
CA SER A 23 11.51 -0.92 10.25
C SER A 23 12.95 -1.34 10.53
N ASP A 24 13.45 -2.39 9.88
CA ASP A 24 14.84 -2.84 9.96
C ASP A 24 15.78 -2.05 9.02
N GLY A 25 15.24 -1.08 8.27
CA GLY A 25 15.96 -0.25 7.31
C GLY A 25 16.10 -0.87 5.92
N SER A 26 15.62 -2.11 5.72
CA SER A 26 15.55 -2.70 4.39
C SER A 26 14.53 -1.96 3.52
N GLN A 27 14.73 -2.04 2.21
CA GLN A 27 13.87 -1.41 1.22
C GLN A 27 13.44 -2.44 0.19
N LEU A 28 12.18 -2.38 -0.21
CA LEU A 28 11.61 -3.24 -1.24
C LEU A 28 10.97 -2.39 -2.34
N PRO A 29 11.46 -2.47 -3.59
CA PRO A 29 10.80 -1.84 -4.72
C PRO A 29 9.49 -2.57 -5.02
N VAL A 30 8.41 -1.80 -5.08
CA VAL A 30 7.07 -2.29 -5.37
C VAL A 30 6.39 -1.45 -6.44
N HIS A 31 5.52 -2.08 -7.20
CA HIS A 31 4.63 -1.45 -8.16
C HIS A 31 3.23 -1.29 -7.56
N VAL A 32 2.62 -0.11 -7.72
CA VAL A 32 1.21 0.11 -7.32
C VAL A 32 0.29 -0.43 -8.41
N ALA A 33 -0.20 -1.66 -8.20
CA ALA A 33 -1.02 -2.35 -9.20
C ALA A 33 -2.49 -1.92 -9.22
N SER A 34 -3.08 -1.59 -8.06
CA SER A 34 -4.45 -1.09 -8.03
C SER A 34 -4.74 -0.27 -6.78
N VAL A 35 -5.71 0.64 -6.90
CA VAL A 35 -6.29 1.41 -5.80
C VAL A 35 -7.80 1.28 -5.89
N ALA A 36 -8.43 0.73 -4.85
CA ALA A 36 -9.86 0.41 -4.86
C ALA A 36 -10.57 0.98 -3.64
N GLU A 37 -11.57 1.82 -3.87
CA GLU A 37 -12.46 2.32 -2.81
C GLU A 37 -13.38 1.20 -2.28
N LYS A 38 -13.74 1.28 -1.01
CA LYS A 38 -14.68 0.39 -0.33
C LYS A 38 -15.93 1.16 0.13
N PRO A 39 -16.82 1.56 -0.79
CA PRO A 39 -17.96 2.45 -0.50
C PRO A 39 -19.01 1.83 0.42
N GLN A 40 -19.06 0.49 0.56
CA GLN A 40 -20.03 -0.20 1.43
C GLN A 40 -19.69 -0.13 2.93
N ALA A 41 -18.49 0.34 3.29
CA ALA A 41 -18.09 0.54 4.69
C ALA A 41 -18.60 1.88 5.29
N ARG A 42 -19.54 2.56 4.62
CA ARG A 42 -20.11 3.85 5.05
C ARG A 42 -21.01 3.70 6.28
N ALA A 43 -20.37 3.65 7.45
CA ALA A 43 -21.02 3.78 8.74
C ALA A 43 -20.38 4.86 9.63
N ALA A 44 -19.92 6.00 9.07
CA ALA A 44 -19.61 7.18 9.89
C ALA A 44 -19.61 8.46 9.05
N ARG A 45 -20.35 9.47 9.48
CA ARG A 45 -20.55 10.77 8.78
C ARG A 45 -19.31 11.69 8.72
N GLN A 46 -18.10 11.24 9.06
CA GLN A 46 -16.92 12.13 9.19
C GLN A 46 -15.54 11.46 8.95
N GLN A 47 -15.46 10.24 8.40
CA GLN A 47 -14.17 9.60 8.09
C GLN A 47 -13.89 9.58 6.58
N ARG A 48 -12.59 9.56 6.21
CA ARG A 48 -12.14 9.38 4.83
C ARG A 48 -12.83 8.18 4.20
N MET A 49 -13.03 8.19 2.89
CA MET A 49 -13.52 6.99 2.19
C MET A 49 -12.52 5.85 2.43
N PRO A 50 -12.95 4.67 2.93
CA PRO A 50 -12.05 3.53 3.06
C PRO A 50 -11.59 3.06 1.68
N PHE A 51 -10.31 2.73 1.56
CA PHE A 51 -9.74 2.24 0.31
C PHE A 51 -8.60 1.27 0.57
N ASN A 52 -8.34 0.43 -0.44
CA ASN A 52 -7.22 -0.49 -0.45
C ASN A 52 -6.23 -0.11 -1.56
N VAL A 53 -4.95 -0.35 -1.29
CA VAL A 53 -3.89 -0.27 -2.28
C VAL A 53 -3.29 -1.66 -2.43
N SER A 54 -3.23 -2.16 -3.66
CA SER A 54 -2.54 -3.42 -3.97
C SER A 54 -1.17 -3.12 -4.53
N LEU A 55 -0.16 -3.79 -3.99
CA LEU A 55 1.23 -3.64 -4.38
C LEU A 55 1.78 -4.98 -4.86
N GLU A 56 2.74 -4.93 -5.78
CA GLU A 56 3.46 -6.10 -6.28
C GLU A 56 4.95 -5.83 -6.14
N SER A 57 5.72 -6.74 -5.57
CA SER A 57 7.16 -6.58 -5.50
C SER A 57 7.80 -6.74 -6.88
N LEU A 58 8.89 -6.02 -7.11
CA LEU A 58 9.70 -6.19 -8.32
C LEU A 58 10.80 -7.24 -8.16
N GLU A 59 10.98 -7.74 -6.94
CA GLU A 59 11.94 -8.79 -6.58
C GLU A 59 11.34 -9.75 -5.54
N PRO A 60 11.88 -10.97 -5.40
CA PRO A 60 11.46 -11.89 -4.36
C PRO A 60 11.59 -11.27 -2.98
N SER A 61 10.62 -11.51 -2.11
CA SER A 61 10.61 -10.96 -0.76
C SER A 61 10.11 -11.96 0.25
N GLU A 62 10.78 -12.02 1.40
CA GLU A 62 10.35 -12.78 2.57
C GLU A 62 9.45 -11.95 3.51
N PHE A 63 9.25 -10.66 3.22
CA PHE A 63 8.39 -9.80 4.02
C PHE A 63 6.94 -10.32 4.00
N VAL A 64 6.35 -10.46 5.19
CA VAL A 64 4.99 -10.99 5.37
C VAL A 64 4.04 -9.86 5.73
N ASP A 65 4.27 -9.17 6.84
CA ASP A 65 3.49 -8.00 7.24
C ASP A 65 4.29 -7.12 8.20
N GLY A 66 3.86 -5.87 8.32
CA GLY A 66 4.47 -4.92 9.25
C GLY A 66 4.21 -3.47 8.91
N ALA A 67 4.68 -2.59 9.80
CA ALA A 67 4.68 -1.16 9.57
C ALA A 67 5.84 -0.77 8.66
N CYS A 68 5.53 -0.10 7.55
CA CYS A 68 6.48 0.41 6.58
C CYS A 68 6.36 1.94 6.46
N ALA A 69 7.36 2.55 5.83
CA ALA A 69 7.24 3.89 5.28
C ALA A 69 7.19 3.85 3.74
N ILE A 70 6.44 4.78 3.16
CA ILE A 70 6.28 4.94 1.72
C ILE A 70 6.32 6.43 1.38
N GLU A 71 7.02 6.79 0.31
CA GLU A 71 7.04 8.18 -0.16
C GLU A 71 5.87 8.44 -1.11
N LEU A 72 5.09 9.47 -0.82
CA LEU A 72 3.99 9.95 -1.65
C LEU A 72 4.36 11.33 -2.22
N PRO A 73 4.17 11.59 -3.52
CA PRO A 73 4.58 12.85 -4.16
C PRO A 73 4.03 14.12 -3.48
N GLU A 74 2.79 14.07 -2.98
CA GLU A 74 2.10 15.23 -2.42
C GLU A 74 2.21 15.35 -0.89
N LEU A 75 2.50 14.24 -0.21
CA LEU A 75 2.52 14.16 1.26
C LEU A 75 3.92 13.89 1.84
N GLY A 76 4.91 13.60 0.99
CA GLY A 76 6.24 13.18 1.39
C GLY A 76 6.25 11.78 2.01
N LEU A 77 7.18 11.56 2.94
CA LEU A 77 7.36 10.26 3.58
C LEU A 77 6.22 9.96 4.57
N LEU A 78 5.37 9.02 4.20
CA LEU A 78 4.31 8.49 5.04
C LEU A 78 4.84 7.31 5.86
N GLN A 79 4.88 7.46 7.18
CA GLN A 79 5.35 6.42 8.10
C GLN A 79 4.20 5.62 8.73
N ASN A 80 4.52 4.45 9.28
CA ASN A 80 3.60 3.55 9.98
C ASN A 80 2.45 3.01 9.11
N VAL A 81 2.69 2.86 7.81
CA VAL A 81 1.75 2.23 6.88
C VAL A 81 1.78 0.72 7.11
N PHE A 82 0.66 0.14 7.55
CA PHE A 82 0.60 -1.30 7.74
C PHE A 82 0.40 -2.00 6.38
N VAL A 83 1.38 -2.81 6.00
CA VAL A 83 1.41 -3.57 4.75
C VAL A 83 1.28 -5.06 5.10
N SER A 84 0.46 -5.79 4.35
CA SER A 84 0.29 -7.24 4.57
C SER A 84 0.33 -8.01 3.26
N ARG A 85 1.06 -9.13 3.25
CA ARG A 85 1.18 -10.02 2.10
C ARG A 85 -0.13 -10.75 1.85
N VAL A 86 -0.47 -10.89 0.58
CA VAL A 86 -1.60 -11.66 0.09
C VAL A 86 -1.10 -12.81 -0.80
N PRO A 87 -1.88 -13.89 -0.94
CA PRO A 87 -1.51 -14.99 -1.82
C PRO A 87 -1.35 -14.54 -3.28
N ALA A 88 -0.50 -15.24 -4.03
CA ALA A 88 -0.28 -14.95 -5.46
C ALA A 88 -1.56 -15.15 -6.29
N MET A 89 -2.47 -16.03 -5.89
CA MET A 89 -3.78 -16.22 -6.54
C MET A 89 -3.67 -16.44 -8.06
N GLY A 90 -2.76 -17.31 -8.50
CA GLY A 90 -2.53 -17.62 -9.91
C GLY A 90 -1.64 -16.61 -10.65
N ARG A 91 -1.05 -15.64 -9.94
CA ARG A 91 0.04 -14.78 -10.43
C ARG A 91 1.42 -15.42 -10.17
N ASP A 92 2.50 -14.74 -10.58
CA ASP A 92 3.87 -15.23 -10.45
C ASP A 92 4.26 -15.50 -8.97
N GLU A 93 4.59 -16.75 -8.66
CA GLU A 93 4.92 -17.18 -7.30
C GLU A 93 6.32 -16.73 -6.84
N ASN A 94 7.17 -16.26 -7.74
CA ASN A 94 8.49 -15.72 -7.40
C ASN A 94 8.40 -14.31 -6.82
N LEU A 95 7.26 -13.62 -7.00
CA LEU A 95 7.03 -12.28 -6.50
C LEU A 95 6.13 -12.30 -5.27
N ALA A 96 6.13 -11.17 -4.55
CA ALA A 96 5.27 -10.94 -3.41
C ALA A 96 4.19 -9.93 -3.75
N TYR A 97 3.01 -10.15 -3.19
CA TYR A 97 1.84 -9.30 -3.41
C TYR A 97 1.37 -8.79 -2.07
N TYR A 98 1.05 -7.50 -1.98
CA TYR A 98 0.66 -6.88 -0.73
C TYR A 98 -0.62 -6.08 -0.86
N CYS A 99 -1.26 -5.85 0.29
CA CYS A 99 -2.40 -4.98 0.44
C CYS A 99 -2.14 -4.01 1.59
N ILE A 100 -2.48 -2.74 1.37
CA ILE A 100 -2.61 -1.72 2.40
C ILE A 100 -4.10 -1.39 2.51
N SER A 101 -4.61 -1.30 3.74
CA SER A 101 -6.00 -0.91 4.00
C SER A 101 -6.04 0.39 4.79
N PHE A 102 -6.70 1.38 4.22
CA PHE A 102 -7.00 2.66 4.86
C PHE A 102 -8.48 2.68 5.20
N ASN A 103 -8.80 2.78 6.49
CA ASN A 103 -10.16 2.93 7.03
C ASN A 103 -10.41 4.35 7.52
#